data_AF-A0A7S2VZD6-F1
#
_entry.id   AF-A0A7S2VZD6-F1
#
_cell.length_a   1.000
_cell.length_b   1.000
_cell.length_c   1.000
_cell.angle_alpha   90.00
_cell.angle_beta   90.00
_cell.angle_gamma   90.00
#
_symmetry.space_group_name_H-M   'P 1'
#
loop_
_entity.id
_entity.type
_entity.pdbx_description
1 polymer ?
#
loop_
_entity_poly.entity_id
_entity_poly.type
_entity_poly.pdbx_seq_one_letter_code
_entity_poly.pdbx_strand_id
1 'polypeptide(L)'
;RCQLFAMLNTTTTTTTTATTKLPNPEDETEPNNKKEVPKHHPVTVVSLLLSSSFIPRSKLHHSNNNNNNSTSHSSYVKKKQKALYALSALLRGNRLALRHFYIIDGPSIILTDFLSDSVLGKNNGIKFGSKLFALTRDLITDIVVHPDGGDNDSKTEIADIDEDIVHSFTTNSWCTAALQLMQSAVDASSFLIQESVLNSVYSIGPYCKYTSDDSQVAKQFIESWINNDSIDEDYKKDLIQLANNILSL
;
A
#
# COMPACT_ATOMS: atom_id res chain seq x y z
N ARG A 1 -1.52 -24.34 -11.08
CA ARG A 1 -0.57 -24.11 -12.20
C ARG A 1 -0.40 -22.59 -12.27
N CYS A 2 0.64 -21.93 -11.78
CA CYS A 2 2.04 -22.33 -11.61
C CYS A 2 2.53 -21.97 -10.19
N GLN A 3 3.14 -22.95 -9.52
CA GLN A 3 4.07 -22.75 -8.42
C GLN A 3 5.44 -22.50 -9.04
N LEU A 4 6.16 -21.45 -8.66
CA LEU A 4 7.62 -21.42 -8.72
C LEU A 4 8.15 -20.27 -7.82
N PHE A 5 8.23 -20.53 -6.52
CA PHE A 5 9.14 -19.79 -5.64
C PHE A 5 10.38 -20.67 -5.49
N ALA A 6 11.47 -20.28 -6.16
CA ALA A 6 12.78 -20.90 -5.96
C ALA A 6 13.59 -20.00 -5.02
N MET A 7 13.79 -20.50 -3.81
CA MET A 7 14.75 -19.99 -2.84
C MET A 7 16.17 -20.12 -3.41
N LEU A 8 16.93 -19.04 -3.43
CA LEU A 8 18.39 -19.09 -3.53
C LEU A 8 18.97 -18.45 -2.27
N ASN A 9 19.27 -19.32 -1.30
CA ASN A 9 20.24 -19.07 -0.26
C ASN A 9 21.64 -19.13 -0.87
N THR A 10 22.32 -18.00 -0.95
CA THR A 10 23.79 -17.98 -1.12
C THR A 10 24.41 -17.31 0.08
N THR A 11 24.90 -18.16 0.98
CA THR A 11 25.91 -17.89 1.99
C THR A 11 27.19 -17.42 1.30
N THR A 12 27.58 -16.16 1.49
CA THR A 12 28.93 -15.68 1.18
C THR A 12 29.69 -15.38 2.45
N THR A 13 30.71 -16.21 2.65
CA THR A 13 31.65 -16.24 3.76
C THR A 13 32.54 -15.00 3.76
N THR A 14 32.75 -14.46 4.95
CA THR A 14 33.71 -13.44 5.32
C THR A 14 35.15 -13.88 5.01
N THR A 15 35.98 -12.96 4.48
CA THR A 15 37.43 -13.04 4.63
C THR A 15 37.99 -11.66 4.92
N THR A 16 38.44 -11.53 6.16
CA THR A 16 39.09 -10.38 6.77
C THR A 16 40.57 -10.37 6.35
N THR A 17 41.07 -9.26 5.82
CA THR A 17 42.52 -9.00 5.79
C THR A 17 42.78 -7.59 6.31
N ALA A 18 43.37 -7.54 7.49
CA ALA A 18 43.87 -6.33 8.12
C ALA A 18 45.15 -5.88 7.42
N THR A 19 45.28 -4.59 7.13
CA THR A 19 46.58 -3.97 6.88
C THR A 19 46.59 -2.60 7.53
N THR A 20 47.33 -2.55 8.63
CA THR A 20 47.62 -1.38 9.46
C THR A 20 48.57 -0.45 8.71
N LYS A 21 48.21 0.83 8.56
CA LYS A 21 49.16 1.93 8.35
C LYS A 21 48.65 3.19 9.06
N LEU A 22 49.44 3.62 10.05
CA LEU A 22 49.30 4.86 10.81
C LEU A 22 50.20 5.96 10.16
N PRO A 23 50.16 7.22 10.62
CA PRO A 23 49.45 8.33 10.02
C PRO A 23 50.41 9.39 9.44
N ASN A 24 49.87 10.40 8.76
CA ASN A 24 50.52 11.71 8.73
C ASN A 24 49.48 12.85 8.75
N PRO A 25 49.79 13.98 9.41
CA PRO A 25 48.83 15.03 9.73
C PRO A 25 48.93 16.23 8.77
N GLU A 26 47.97 17.14 8.95
CA GLU A 26 47.94 18.53 8.47
C GLU A 26 47.62 18.73 6.97
N ASP A 27 46.39 19.15 6.67
CA ASP A 27 46.21 20.43 5.99
C ASP A 27 44.80 21.02 6.22
N GLU A 28 44.74 22.33 6.17
CA GLU A 28 43.76 23.25 6.70
C GLU A 28 42.55 23.49 5.77
N THR A 29 41.50 24.11 6.34
CA THR A 29 40.58 25.08 5.70
C THR A 29 39.63 24.63 4.56
N GLU A 30 38.33 24.52 4.87
CA GLU A 30 37.28 25.55 4.60
C GLU A 30 35.86 24.92 4.70
N PRO A 31 34.94 25.46 5.53
CA PRO A 31 33.54 25.06 5.50
C PRO A 31 32.87 25.73 4.29
N ASN A 32 32.88 25.03 3.15
CA ASN A 32 32.15 25.41 1.96
C ASN A 32 30.64 25.29 2.23
N ASN A 33 30.05 26.34 2.80
CA ASN A 33 28.63 26.46 3.08
C ASN A 33 27.91 26.76 1.75
N LYS A 34 27.90 25.78 0.85
CA LYS A 34 27.07 25.79 -0.36
C LYS A 34 25.63 25.70 0.11
N LYS A 35 25.00 26.87 0.18
CA LYS A 35 23.55 27.04 0.29
C LYS A 35 22.93 26.27 -0.88
N GLU A 36 22.49 25.04 -0.65
CA GLU A 36 21.71 24.29 -1.62
C GLU A 36 20.47 25.11 -1.95
N VAL A 37 20.44 25.65 -3.16
CA VAL A 37 19.23 26.25 -3.71
C VAL A 37 18.17 25.15 -3.70
N PRO A 38 17.02 25.33 -3.04
CA PRO A 38 15.98 24.32 -3.01
C PRO A 38 15.59 24.02 -4.45
N LYS A 39 15.96 22.84 -4.93
CA LYS A 39 15.57 22.36 -6.26
C LYS A 39 14.05 22.29 -6.24
N HIS A 40 13.40 23.25 -6.89
CA HIS A 40 11.97 23.20 -7.10
C HIS A 40 11.66 21.94 -7.91
N HIS A 41 11.15 20.91 -7.25
CA HIS A 41 10.64 19.74 -7.94
C HIS A 41 9.46 20.19 -8.80
N PRO A 42 9.39 19.79 -10.09
CA PRO A 42 8.27 20.13 -10.94
C PRO A 42 6.98 19.60 -10.32
N VAL A 43 5.96 20.45 -10.27
CA VAL A 43 4.64 20.09 -9.78
C VAL A 43 4.03 19.09 -10.78
N THR A 44 3.94 17.83 -10.38
CA THR A 44 3.32 16.77 -11.19
C THR A 44 1.84 16.63 -10.86
N VAL A 45 1.07 16.02 -11.78
CA VAL A 45 -0.35 15.68 -11.53
C VAL A 45 -0.48 14.79 -10.28
N VAL A 46 0.45 13.86 -10.05
CA VAL A 46 0.48 13.02 -8.85
C VAL A 46 0.61 13.87 -7.59
N SER A 47 1.57 14.80 -7.56
CA SER A 47 1.79 15.69 -6.40
C SER A 47 0.56 16.58 -6.11
N LEU A 48 -0.12 17.04 -7.16
CA LEU A 48 -1.35 17.83 -7.04
C LEU A 48 -2.51 16.99 -6.49
N LEU A 49 -2.67 15.75 -6.95
CA LEU A 49 -3.71 14.85 -6.45
C LEU A 49 -3.50 14.52 -4.97
N LEU A 50 -2.27 14.20 -4.57
CA LEU A 50 -1.92 13.92 -3.18
C LEU A 50 -2.18 15.11 -2.27
N SER A 51 -1.60 16.27 -2.59
CA SER A 51 -1.73 17.48 -1.79
C SER A 51 -3.15 18.05 -1.76
N SER A 52 -3.96 17.88 -2.80
CA SER A 52 -5.31 18.46 -2.82
C SER A 52 -6.40 17.59 -2.18
N SER A 53 -6.14 16.29 -2.01
CA SER A 53 -7.18 15.30 -1.70
C SER A 53 -6.89 14.41 -0.50
N PHE A 54 -5.62 14.24 -0.10
CA PHE A 54 -5.20 13.30 0.95
C PHE A 54 -4.42 14.00 2.07
N ILE A 55 -4.86 15.19 2.48
CA ILE A 55 -4.30 15.89 3.65
C ILE A 55 -5.03 15.44 4.92
N PRO A 56 -4.30 14.98 5.97
CA PRO A 56 -4.88 14.63 7.26
C PRO A 56 -5.68 15.79 7.85
N ARG A 57 -6.93 15.53 8.25
CA ARG A 57 -7.84 16.52 8.85
C ARG A 57 -7.29 17.22 10.10
N SER A 58 -6.33 16.61 10.80
CA SER A 58 -5.63 17.25 11.92
C SER A 58 -5.00 18.60 11.53
N LYS A 59 -4.68 18.80 10.24
CA LYS A 59 -4.16 20.07 9.70
C LYS A 59 -5.25 21.04 9.21
N LEU A 60 -6.53 20.63 9.19
CA LEU A 60 -7.67 21.43 8.73
C LEU A 60 -8.49 22.03 9.89
N HIS A 61 -8.15 21.76 11.15
CA HIS A 61 -8.85 22.30 12.32
C HIS A 61 -8.43 23.74 12.65
N HIS A 62 -8.94 24.68 11.86
CA HIS A 62 -9.13 26.08 12.24
C HIS A 62 -10.39 26.65 11.57
N SER A 63 -11.55 26.01 11.74
CA SER A 63 -12.81 26.72 11.51
C SER A 63 -14.03 26.03 12.13
N ASN A 64 -14.48 26.64 13.22
CA ASN A 64 -15.86 26.87 13.64
C ASN A 64 -16.89 25.73 13.79
N ASN A 65 -17.40 25.65 15.02
CA ASN A 65 -18.72 25.14 15.41
C ASN A 65 -19.82 25.69 14.48
N ASN A 66 -20.60 24.80 13.85
CA ASN A 66 -22.06 24.93 13.72
C ASN A 66 -22.67 23.77 12.87
N ASN A 67 -23.38 22.87 13.55
CA ASN A 67 -24.58 22.07 13.21
C ASN A 67 -25.04 21.76 11.76
N ASN A 68 -24.22 21.88 10.71
CA ASN A 68 -24.54 21.49 9.32
C ASN A 68 -23.58 20.42 8.77
N ASN A 69 -23.21 19.43 9.59
CA ASN A 69 -22.07 18.53 9.33
C ASN A 69 -22.30 17.39 8.32
N SER A 70 -23.53 17.10 7.89
CA SER A 70 -23.80 15.92 7.05
C SER A 70 -23.47 16.11 5.56
N THR A 71 -23.73 17.31 5.01
CA THR A 71 -23.55 17.59 3.58
C THR A 71 -22.08 17.82 3.20
N SER A 72 -21.32 18.50 4.06
CA SER A 72 -19.88 18.74 3.89
C SER A 72 -19.04 17.46 4.01
N HIS A 73 -19.45 16.52 4.85
CA HIS A 73 -18.80 15.23 4.99
C HIS A 73 -18.97 14.37 3.72
N SER A 74 -20.18 14.35 3.15
CA SER A 74 -20.49 13.58 1.94
C SER A 74 -19.71 14.07 0.71
N SER A 75 -19.57 15.39 0.54
CA SER A 75 -18.82 15.96 -0.60
C SER A 75 -17.32 15.65 -0.51
N TYR A 76 -16.75 15.69 0.70
CA TYR A 76 -15.35 15.35 0.96
C TYR A 76 -15.03 13.89 0.63
N VAL A 77 -15.83 12.94 1.14
CA VAL A 77 -15.65 11.50 0.86
C VAL A 77 -15.75 11.22 -0.64
N LYS A 78 -16.70 11.86 -1.34
CA LYS A 78 -16.82 11.74 -2.81
C LYS A 78 -15.59 12.29 -3.52
N LYS A 79 -15.03 13.42 -3.07
CA LYS A 79 -13.80 13.99 -3.64
C LYS A 79 -12.63 13.03 -3.47
N LYS A 80 -12.44 12.46 -2.27
CA LYS A 80 -11.40 11.45 -1.99
C LYS A 80 -11.51 10.23 -2.89
N GLN A 81 -12.72 9.69 -3.04
CA GLN A 81 -12.95 8.56 -3.93
C GLN A 81 -12.58 8.90 -5.38
N LYS A 82 -13.02 10.06 -5.89
CA LYS A 82 -12.66 10.51 -7.25
C LYS A 82 -11.15 10.70 -7.41
N ALA A 83 -10.48 11.25 -6.40
CA ALA A 83 -9.03 11.41 -6.41
C ALA A 83 -8.31 10.04 -6.43
N LEU A 84 -8.78 9.07 -5.63
CA LEU A 84 -8.24 7.71 -5.64
C LEU A 84 -8.45 7.02 -6.99
N TYR A 85 -9.60 7.23 -7.64
CA TYR A 85 -9.86 6.73 -9.00
C TYR A 85 -8.92 7.36 -10.03
N ALA A 86 -8.74 8.68 -9.99
CA ALA A 86 -7.82 9.38 -10.89
C ALA A 86 -6.37 8.92 -10.67
N LEU A 87 -5.97 8.76 -9.41
CA LEU A 87 -4.67 8.22 -9.04
C LEU A 87 -4.50 6.79 -9.57
N SER A 88 -5.52 5.94 -9.41
CA SER A 88 -5.50 4.56 -9.92
C SER A 88 -5.28 4.50 -11.43
N ALA A 89 -6.01 5.33 -12.18
CA ALA A 89 -5.89 5.41 -13.63
C ALA A 89 -4.51 5.95 -14.07
N LEU A 90 -3.91 6.84 -13.29
CA LEU A 90 -2.61 7.42 -13.58
C LEU A 90 -1.45 6.46 -13.29
N LEU A 91 -1.56 5.64 -12.24
CA LEU A 91 -0.46 4.77 -11.79
C LEU A 91 -0.42 3.41 -12.52
N ARG A 92 -1.57 2.83 -12.88
CA ARG A 92 -1.63 1.51 -13.53
C ARG A 92 -0.97 1.54 -14.90
N GLY A 93 0.00 0.66 -15.13
CA GLY A 93 0.74 0.58 -16.40
C GLY A 93 1.62 1.79 -16.71
N ASN A 94 1.82 2.70 -15.75
CA ASN A 94 2.66 3.89 -15.93
C ASN A 94 3.78 3.89 -14.88
N ARG A 95 4.90 3.24 -15.23
CA ARG A 95 6.01 3.03 -14.31
C ARG A 95 6.69 4.33 -13.89
N LEU A 96 6.73 5.34 -14.77
CA LEU A 96 7.26 6.67 -14.44
C LEU A 96 6.40 7.39 -13.40
N ALA A 97 5.07 7.34 -13.54
CA ALA A 97 4.15 7.92 -12.56
C ALA A 97 4.25 7.19 -11.21
N LEU A 98 4.38 5.87 -11.22
CA LEU A 98 4.55 5.06 -10.02
C LEU A 98 5.88 5.32 -9.30
N ARG A 99 7.00 5.40 -10.03
CA ARG A 99 8.30 5.80 -9.48
C ARG A 99 8.22 7.19 -8.86
N HIS A 100 7.57 8.14 -9.53
CA HIS A 100 7.39 9.48 -8.97
C HIS A 100 6.50 9.47 -7.72
N PHE A 101 5.42 8.68 -7.72
CA PHE A 101 4.54 8.49 -6.56
C PHE A 101 5.30 7.94 -5.35
N TYR A 102 6.20 6.98 -5.57
CA TYR A 102 7.11 6.46 -4.54
C TYR A 102 8.09 7.52 -4.04
N ILE A 103 8.78 8.24 -4.93
CA ILE A 103 9.77 9.28 -4.56
C ILE A 103 9.17 10.36 -3.66
N ILE A 104 7.90 10.71 -3.85
CA ILE A 104 7.20 11.72 -3.03
C ILE A 104 6.48 11.13 -1.80
N ASP A 105 6.82 9.90 -1.41
CA ASP A 105 6.24 9.18 -0.27
C ASP A 105 4.70 9.04 -0.36
N GLY A 106 4.18 8.92 -1.58
CA GLY A 106 2.76 8.75 -1.86
C GLY A 106 2.08 7.61 -1.09
N PRO A 107 2.68 6.41 -0.99
CA PRO A 107 2.13 5.29 -0.21
C PRO A 107 1.89 5.66 1.26
N SER A 108 2.85 6.30 1.93
CA SER A 108 2.70 6.69 3.33
C SER A 108 1.67 7.81 3.52
N ILE A 109 1.62 8.77 2.59
CA ILE A 109 0.64 9.86 2.63
C ILE A 109 -0.79 9.31 2.55
N ILE A 110 -1.07 8.43 1.58
CA ILE A 110 -2.43 7.90 1.39
C ILE A 110 -2.84 6.95 2.52
N LEU A 111 -1.89 6.18 3.07
CA LEU A 111 -2.14 5.32 4.22
C LEU A 111 -2.43 6.14 5.47
N THR A 112 -1.64 7.19 5.73
CA THR A 112 -1.86 8.07 6.89
C THR A 112 -3.22 8.74 6.82
N ASP A 113 -3.62 9.20 5.63
CA ASP A 113 -4.94 9.76 5.39
C ASP A 113 -6.06 8.72 5.64
N PHE A 114 -5.91 7.50 5.13
CA PHE A 114 -6.83 6.39 5.39
C PHE A 114 -6.98 6.08 6.89
N LEU A 115 -5.86 5.97 7.62
CA LEU A 115 -5.85 5.69 9.05
C LEU A 115 -6.45 6.84 9.88
N SER A 116 -6.36 8.08 9.40
CA SER A 116 -7.01 9.22 10.05
C SER A 116 -8.54 9.22 9.85
N ASP A 117 -9.01 8.68 8.73
CA ASP A 117 -10.43 8.63 8.36
C ASP A 117 -11.13 7.35 8.83
N SER A 118 -10.41 6.24 9.04
CA SER A 118 -10.97 4.95 9.45
C SER A 118 -11.66 5.02 10.83
N VAL A 119 -11.34 6.04 11.64
CA VAL A 119 -12.00 6.37 12.91
C VAL A 119 -13.42 6.96 12.71
N LEU A 120 -13.76 7.47 11.53
CA LEU A 120 -14.92 8.38 11.34
C LEU A 120 -16.20 7.73 10.79
N GLY A 121 -16.20 6.43 10.45
CA GLY A 121 -17.45 5.75 10.09
C GLY A 121 -17.25 4.37 9.48
N LYS A 122 -17.61 3.32 10.24
CA LYS A 122 -17.39 1.89 9.94
C LYS A 122 -17.61 1.56 8.45
N ASN A 123 -18.74 1.95 7.86
CA ASN A 123 -19.08 1.54 6.50
C ASN A 123 -18.39 2.33 5.37
N ASN A 124 -18.18 3.65 5.52
CA ASN A 124 -17.54 4.45 4.48
C ASN A 124 -16.03 4.24 4.46
N GLY A 125 -15.44 4.05 5.65
CA GLY A 125 -14.03 3.67 5.81
C GLY A 125 -13.72 2.35 5.13
N ILE A 126 -14.55 1.32 5.32
CA ILE A 126 -14.37 0.01 4.66
C ILE A 126 -14.44 0.15 3.13
N LYS A 127 -15.42 0.88 2.59
CA LYS A 127 -15.55 1.06 1.13
C LYS A 127 -14.35 1.76 0.51
N PHE A 128 -13.86 2.83 1.16
CA PHE A 128 -12.69 3.54 0.69
C PHE A 128 -11.42 2.68 0.85
N GLY A 129 -11.23 2.06 2.02
CA GLY A 129 -10.13 1.15 2.28
C GLY A 129 -10.07 -0.01 1.29
N SER A 130 -11.20 -0.67 1.00
CA SER A 130 -11.29 -1.73 -0.01
C SER A 130 -10.81 -1.27 -1.39
N LYS A 131 -11.16 -0.04 -1.81
CA LYS A 131 -10.66 0.52 -3.09
C LYS A 131 -9.18 0.87 -3.04
N LEU A 132 -8.69 1.38 -1.91
CA LEU A 132 -7.29 1.73 -1.71
C LEU A 132 -6.42 0.47 -1.78
N PHE A 133 -6.79 -0.57 -1.04
CA PHE A 133 -6.07 -1.84 -1.03
C PHE A 133 -6.20 -2.61 -2.35
N ALA A 134 -7.33 -2.50 -3.05
CA ALA A 134 -7.44 -3.02 -4.41
C ALA A 134 -6.49 -2.30 -5.38
N LEU A 135 -6.31 -0.97 -5.25
CA LEU A 135 -5.27 -0.26 -6.00
C LEU A 135 -3.88 -0.80 -5.65
N THR A 136 -3.54 -0.92 -4.35
CA THR A 136 -2.26 -1.46 -3.92
C THR A 136 -1.99 -2.84 -4.50
N ARG A 137 -2.97 -3.74 -4.44
CA ARG A 137 -2.92 -5.06 -5.09
C ARG A 137 -2.59 -4.95 -6.58
N ASP A 138 -3.34 -4.13 -7.29
CA ASP A 138 -3.19 -4.01 -8.75
C ASP A 138 -1.80 -3.45 -9.12
N LEU A 139 -1.24 -2.53 -8.31
CA LEU A 139 0.12 -2.02 -8.51
C LEU A 139 1.19 -3.07 -8.24
N ILE A 140 1.09 -3.80 -7.11
CA ILE A 140 2.04 -4.89 -6.78
C ILE A 140 1.97 -5.99 -7.84
N THR A 141 0.75 -6.37 -8.26
CA THR A 141 0.56 -7.40 -9.29
C THR A 141 1.16 -6.96 -10.62
N ASP A 142 0.98 -5.69 -11.01
CA ASP A 142 1.58 -5.14 -12.23
C ASP A 142 3.12 -5.16 -12.17
N ILE A 143 3.71 -4.86 -11.02
CA ILE A 143 5.17 -4.94 -10.81
C ILE A 143 5.65 -6.40 -10.92
N VAL A 144 4.99 -7.32 -10.22
CA VAL A 144 5.40 -8.73 -10.15
C VAL A 144 5.24 -9.44 -11.50
N VAL A 145 4.17 -9.15 -12.24
CA VAL A 145 3.87 -9.78 -13.54
C VAL A 145 4.69 -9.14 -14.66
N HIS A 146 4.98 -7.84 -14.57
CA HIS A 146 5.74 -7.08 -15.56
C HIS A 146 6.98 -6.41 -14.92
N PRO A 147 7.98 -7.20 -14.50
CA PRO A 147 9.25 -6.62 -14.07
C PRO A 147 9.87 -5.84 -15.23
N ASP A 148 10.54 -4.74 -14.94
CA ASP A 148 11.21 -3.84 -15.90
C ASP A 148 10.27 -2.91 -16.69
N GLY A 149 8.98 -2.85 -16.34
CA GLY A 149 8.03 -1.91 -16.96
C GLY A 149 7.77 -2.15 -18.47
N GLY A 150 8.22 -3.28 -19.01
CA GLY A 150 8.03 -3.68 -20.40
C GLY A 150 9.11 -3.21 -21.40
N ASP A 151 10.10 -2.42 -20.96
CA ASP A 151 11.19 -1.94 -21.81
C ASP A 151 12.46 -2.77 -21.59
N ASN A 152 12.85 -3.53 -22.62
CA ASN A 152 13.93 -4.53 -22.56
C ASN A 152 15.35 -3.95 -22.37
N ASP A 153 15.53 -2.63 -22.41
CA ASP A 153 16.83 -2.00 -22.56
C ASP A 153 17.45 -1.47 -21.25
N SER A 154 16.74 -1.55 -20.11
CA SER A 154 17.20 -1.00 -18.81
C SER A 154 16.89 -1.90 -17.60
N LYS A 155 17.23 -3.19 -17.70
CA LYS A 155 16.75 -4.23 -16.76
C LYS A 155 17.26 -4.12 -15.31
N THR A 156 18.50 -3.69 -15.07
CA THR A 156 19.06 -3.75 -13.70
C THR A 156 18.65 -2.58 -12.79
N GLU A 157 18.58 -1.34 -13.29
CA GLU A 157 18.20 -0.19 -12.44
C GLU A 157 16.68 -0.16 -12.15
N ILE A 158 15.85 -0.72 -13.04
CA ILE A 158 14.39 -0.71 -12.87
C ILE A 158 13.95 -1.77 -11.85
N ALA A 159 14.59 -2.94 -11.83
CA ALA A 159 14.27 -4.01 -10.89
C ALA A 159 14.44 -3.59 -9.41
N ASP A 160 15.53 -2.89 -9.07
CA ASP A 160 15.78 -2.41 -7.70
C ASP A 160 14.69 -1.42 -7.24
N ILE A 161 14.24 -0.56 -8.15
CA ILE A 161 13.20 0.44 -7.86
C ILE A 161 11.83 -0.23 -7.71
N ASP A 162 11.56 -1.29 -8.47
CA ASP A 162 10.32 -2.04 -8.40
C ASP A 162 10.16 -2.75 -7.04
N GLU A 163 11.25 -3.34 -6.51
CA GLU A 163 11.26 -3.92 -5.17
C GLU A 163 11.02 -2.87 -4.08
N ASP A 164 11.70 -1.71 -4.19
CA ASP A 164 11.50 -0.55 -3.31
C ASP A 164 10.04 -0.05 -3.30
N ILE A 165 9.41 0.01 -4.49
CA ILE A 165 8.01 0.39 -4.62
C ILE A 165 7.13 -0.65 -3.92
N VAL A 166 7.32 -1.95 -4.15
CA VAL A 166 6.55 -2.99 -3.45
C VAL A 166 6.72 -2.84 -1.94
N HIS A 167 7.95 -2.70 -1.45
CA HIS A 167 8.24 -2.54 -0.03
C HIS A 167 7.54 -1.32 0.58
N SER A 168 7.39 -0.23 -0.17
CA SER A 168 6.68 0.97 0.28
C SER A 168 5.17 0.75 0.53
N PHE A 169 4.57 -0.25 -0.13
CA PHE A 169 3.17 -0.67 0.07
C PHE A 169 3.00 -1.84 1.04
N THR A 170 4.10 -2.42 1.52
CA THR A 170 4.10 -3.59 2.40
C THR A 170 4.86 -3.32 3.70
N THR A 171 4.95 -2.05 4.09
CA THR A 171 5.48 -1.68 5.42
C THR A 171 4.59 -2.24 6.53
N ASN A 172 5.12 -2.30 7.77
CA ASN A 172 4.35 -2.80 8.92
C ASN A 172 3.03 -2.04 9.12
N SER A 173 3.00 -0.74 8.82
CA SER A 173 1.78 0.08 8.89
C SER A 173 0.75 -0.33 7.85
N TRP A 174 1.17 -0.66 6.63
CA TRP A 174 0.29 -1.18 5.58
C TRP A 174 -0.27 -2.55 5.94
N CYS A 175 0.59 -3.47 6.39
CA CYS A 175 0.17 -4.81 6.81
C CYS A 175 -0.84 -4.76 7.96
N THR A 176 -0.58 -3.89 8.96
CA THR A 176 -1.50 -3.67 10.10
C THR A 176 -2.83 -3.08 9.64
N ALA A 177 -2.79 -2.06 8.77
CA ALA A 177 -3.99 -1.43 8.23
C ALA A 177 -4.84 -2.40 7.39
N ALA A 178 -4.21 -3.31 6.65
CA ALA A 178 -4.89 -4.36 5.91
C ALA A 178 -5.64 -5.33 6.83
N LEU A 179 -5.01 -5.75 7.93
CA LEU A 179 -5.65 -6.60 8.93
C LEU A 179 -6.83 -5.89 9.62
N GLN A 180 -6.67 -4.62 9.98
CA GLN A 180 -7.76 -3.82 10.55
C GLN A 180 -8.93 -3.66 9.56
N LEU A 181 -8.62 -3.48 8.28
CA LEU A 181 -9.64 -3.45 7.22
C LEU A 181 -10.33 -4.80 7.07
N MET A 182 -9.58 -5.90 7.10
CA MET A 182 -10.10 -7.26 7.06
C MET A 182 -11.05 -7.54 8.23
N GLN A 183 -10.66 -7.22 9.46
CA GLN A 183 -11.50 -7.33 10.66
C GLN A 183 -12.79 -6.51 10.53
N SER A 184 -12.67 -5.28 10.03
CA SER A 184 -13.83 -4.40 9.84
C SER A 184 -14.77 -4.91 8.75
N ALA A 185 -14.23 -5.61 7.74
CA ALA A 185 -14.99 -6.09 6.60
C ALA A 185 -15.79 -7.37 6.89
N VAL A 186 -15.51 -8.11 7.96
CA VAL A 186 -16.30 -9.30 8.37
C VAL A 186 -17.79 -8.97 8.45
N ASP A 187 -18.11 -7.81 9.04
CA ASP A 187 -19.48 -7.32 9.21
C ASP A 187 -20.02 -6.54 7.98
N ALA A 188 -19.25 -6.44 6.88
CA ALA A 188 -19.67 -5.65 5.74
C ALA A 188 -20.88 -6.28 5.05
N SER A 189 -21.90 -5.47 4.72
CA SER A 189 -23.13 -5.96 4.11
C SER A 189 -23.00 -6.48 2.66
N SER A 190 -21.82 -6.35 2.05
CA SER A 190 -21.60 -6.69 0.64
C SER A 190 -20.43 -7.67 0.52
N PHE A 191 -20.72 -8.88 0.00
CA PHE A 191 -19.70 -9.90 -0.25
C PHE A 191 -18.61 -9.44 -1.21
N LEU A 192 -18.93 -8.59 -2.19
CA LEU A 192 -17.93 -8.00 -3.09
C LEU A 192 -16.89 -7.17 -2.35
N ILE A 193 -17.28 -6.48 -1.27
CA ILE A 193 -16.34 -5.73 -0.44
C ILE A 193 -15.45 -6.71 0.34
N GLN A 194 -16.05 -7.74 0.92
CA GLN A 194 -15.34 -8.78 1.69
C GLN A 194 -14.30 -9.48 0.81
N GLU A 195 -14.73 -9.96 -0.37
CA GLU A 195 -13.89 -10.58 -1.39
C GLU A 195 -12.75 -9.64 -1.83
N SER A 196 -13.05 -8.38 -2.14
CA SER A 196 -12.06 -7.39 -2.55
C SER A 196 -10.99 -7.17 -1.47
N VAL A 197 -11.40 -7.09 -0.20
CA VAL A 197 -10.48 -6.96 0.93
C VAL A 197 -9.60 -8.19 1.07
N LEU A 198 -10.18 -9.40 1.03
CA LEU A 198 -9.41 -10.64 1.14
C LEU A 198 -8.45 -10.84 -0.02
N ASN A 199 -8.85 -10.56 -1.26
CA ASN A 199 -7.94 -10.58 -2.41
C ASN A 199 -6.76 -9.61 -2.24
N SER A 200 -7.02 -8.44 -1.63
CA SER A 200 -5.96 -7.46 -1.38
C SER A 200 -5.00 -7.95 -0.29
N VAL A 201 -5.52 -8.48 0.83
CA VAL A 201 -4.74 -9.08 1.92
C VAL A 201 -3.91 -10.26 1.41
N TYR A 202 -4.51 -11.13 0.59
CA TYR A 202 -3.81 -12.26 0.00
C TYR A 202 -2.61 -11.82 -0.86
N SER A 203 -2.76 -10.71 -1.59
CA SER A 203 -1.72 -10.25 -2.53
C SER A 203 -0.57 -9.53 -1.85
N ILE A 204 -0.83 -8.80 -0.76
CA ILE A 204 0.22 -8.20 0.08
C ILE A 204 0.82 -9.20 1.08
N GLY A 205 0.08 -10.28 1.35
CA GLY A 205 0.37 -11.29 2.36
C GLY A 205 1.80 -11.84 2.33
N PRO A 206 2.34 -12.25 1.17
CA PRO A 206 3.72 -12.74 1.08
C PRO A 206 4.80 -11.76 1.58
N TYR A 207 4.48 -10.47 1.63
CA TYR A 207 5.37 -9.41 2.11
C TYR A 207 5.06 -9.00 3.57
N CYS A 208 3.95 -9.47 4.11
CA CYS A 208 3.52 -9.20 5.47
C CYS A 208 3.85 -10.39 6.38
N LYS A 209 4.46 -10.13 7.54
CA LYS A 209 4.77 -11.17 8.54
C LYS A 209 3.54 -11.48 9.40
N TYR A 210 2.48 -11.97 8.77
CA TYR A 210 1.25 -12.34 9.47
C TYR A 210 1.48 -13.52 10.41
N THR A 211 0.82 -13.47 11.56
CA THR A 211 0.86 -14.52 12.57
C THR A 211 -0.33 -15.47 12.41
N SER A 212 -0.29 -16.61 13.11
CA SER A 212 -1.43 -17.52 13.21
C SER A 212 -2.67 -16.87 13.82
N ASP A 213 -2.47 -15.86 14.66
CA ASP A 213 -3.57 -15.12 15.30
C ASP A 213 -4.24 -14.17 14.31
N ASP A 214 -3.47 -13.52 13.43
CA ASP A 214 -4.01 -12.66 12.37
C ASP A 214 -4.88 -13.46 11.38
N SER A 215 -4.50 -14.73 11.17
CA SER A 215 -5.24 -15.69 10.34
C SER A 215 -6.61 -16.06 10.92
N GLN A 216 -6.87 -15.85 12.22
CA GLN A 216 -8.19 -16.13 12.81
C GLN A 216 -9.30 -15.28 12.20
N VAL A 217 -8.99 -14.08 11.73
CA VAL A 217 -9.95 -13.19 11.09
C VAL A 217 -10.49 -13.81 9.78
N ALA A 218 -9.64 -14.51 9.01
CA ALA A 218 -10.08 -15.21 7.80
C ALA A 218 -11.08 -16.35 8.11
N LYS A 219 -10.97 -17.00 9.28
CA LYS A 219 -11.94 -18.02 9.72
C LYS A 219 -13.33 -17.44 9.97
N GLN A 220 -13.41 -16.21 10.47
CA GLN A 220 -14.68 -15.53 10.72
C GLN A 220 -15.45 -15.29 9.40
N PHE A 221 -14.75 -15.01 8.30
CA PHE A 221 -15.39 -14.94 6.96
C PHE A 221 -15.96 -16.29 6.54
N ILE A 222 -15.19 -17.37 6.70
CA ILE A 222 -15.63 -18.73 6.36
C ILE A 222 -16.89 -19.10 7.14
N GLU A 223 -16.91 -18.88 8.45
CA GLU A 223 -18.07 -19.14 9.31
C GLU A 223 -19.30 -18.31 8.90
N SER A 224 -19.09 -17.04 8.55
CA SER A 224 -20.13 -16.15 8.05
C SER A 224 -20.76 -16.65 6.74
N TRP A 225 -19.97 -17.17 5.82
CA TRP A 225 -20.45 -17.63 4.50
C TRP A 225 -21.05 -19.02 4.49
N ILE A 226 -20.50 -19.95 5.28
CA ILE A 226 -21.03 -21.32 5.40
C ILE A 226 -22.50 -21.27 5.82
N ASN A 227 -22.81 -20.42 6.80
CA ASN A 227 -24.15 -20.30 7.37
C ASN A 227 -25.09 -19.40 6.54
N ASN A 228 -24.64 -18.91 5.37
CA ASN A 228 -25.41 -17.97 4.57
C ASN A 228 -26.00 -18.65 3.33
N ASP A 229 -27.30 -18.92 3.39
CA ASP A 229 -28.07 -19.57 2.31
C ASP A 229 -28.33 -18.64 1.11
N SER A 230 -28.02 -17.34 1.22
CA SER A 230 -28.23 -16.39 0.12
C SER A 230 -27.09 -16.35 -0.90
N ILE A 231 -25.96 -17.01 -0.60
CA ILE A 231 -24.80 -17.08 -1.48
C ILE A 231 -24.92 -18.32 -2.35
N ASP A 232 -24.75 -18.16 -3.66
CA ASP A 232 -24.63 -19.26 -4.60
C ASP A 232 -23.53 -20.25 -4.17
N GLU A 233 -23.80 -21.55 -4.26
CA GLU A 233 -22.91 -22.59 -3.73
C GLU A 233 -21.55 -22.65 -4.43
N ASP A 234 -21.48 -22.36 -5.73
CA ASP A 234 -20.21 -22.35 -6.44
C ASP A 234 -19.40 -21.11 -6.07
N TYR A 235 -20.05 -19.95 -6.01
CA TYR A 235 -19.39 -18.73 -5.52
C TYR A 235 -18.94 -18.83 -4.05
N LYS A 236 -19.73 -19.51 -3.20
CA LYS A 236 -19.38 -19.78 -1.80
C LYS A 236 -18.10 -20.60 -1.68
N LYS A 237 -17.90 -21.61 -2.56
CA LYS A 237 -16.65 -22.39 -2.60
C LYS A 237 -15.45 -21.54 -2.97
N ASP A 238 -15.58 -20.65 -3.96
CA ASP A 238 -14.50 -19.74 -4.38
C ASP A 238 -14.10 -18.79 -3.23
N LEU A 239 -15.08 -18.23 -2.53
CA LEU A 239 -14.86 -17.38 -1.36
C LEU A 239 -14.14 -18.14 -0.23
N ILE A 240 -14.61 -19.34 0.11
CA ILE A 240 -13.97 -20.18 1.14
C ILE A 240 -12.54 -20.54 0.73
N GLN A 241 -12.30 -20.85 -0.55
CA GLN A 241 -10.96 -21.14 -1.07
C GLN A 241 -10.03 -19.92 -0.93
N LEU A 242 -10.52 -18.71 -1.24
CA LEU A 242 -9.76 -17.48 -1.06
C LEU A 242 -9.36 -17.27 0.40
N ALA A 243 -10.29 -17.46 1.34
CA ALA A 243 -9.99 -17.36 2.77
C ALA A 243 -8.98 -18.43 3.24
N ASN A 244 -9.10 -19.67 2.75
CA ASN A 244 -8.15 -20.74 3.05
C ASN A 244 -6.74 -20.44 2.50
N ASN A 245 -6.62 -19.80 1.33
CA ASN A 245 -5.32 -19.38 0.82
C ASN A 245 -4.65 -18.37 1.75
N ILE A 246 -5.40 -17.47 2.38
CA ILE A 246 -4.88 -16.53 3.38
C ILE A 246 -4.43 -17.26 4.65
N LEU A 247 -5.17 -18.28 5.10
CA LEU A 247 -4.78 -19.11 6.23
C LEU A 247 -3.48 -19.90 6.01
N SER A 248 -3.04 -20.03 4.75
CA SER A 248 -1.83 -20.77 4.36
C SER A 248 -0.60 -19.89 4.12
N LEU A 249 -0.74 -18.56 4.21
CA LEU A 249 0.37 -17.61 4.16
C LEU A 249 1.24 -17.72 5.43
#